data_AF-A0A4Y2CMD8-F1
#
_entry.id   AF-A0A4Y2CMD8-F1
#
_cell.length_a   1.000
_cell.length_b   1.000
_cell.length_c   1.000
_cell.angle_alpha   90.00
_cell.angle_beta   90.00
_cell.angle_gamma   90.00
#
_symmetry.space_group_name_H-M   'P 1'
#
loop_
_entity.id
_entity.type
_entity.pdbx_description
1 polymer ?
#
loop_
_entity_poly.entity_id
_entity_poly.type
_entity_poly.pdbx_seq_one_letter_code
_entity_poly.pdbx_strand_id
1 'polypeptide(L)'
;MDSEDFPTLIESSVPGTSKSVMRKDFITPKLVVALDRCQLSMRDSMFILEATIDAVGYNFGEFPISKSSIQRIRTEKWKERAENIKIDFQNKVPDVVT
;
A
#
# COMPACT_ATOMS: atom_id res chain seq x y z
N MET A 1 -43.78 16.90 -42.97
CA MET A 1 -43.32 16.07 -41.83
C MET A 1 -41.83 16.04 -41.95
N ASP A 2 -41.25 17.14 -41.50
CA ASP A 2 -39.85 17.51 -41.71
C ASP A 2 -38.99 16.70 -40.74
N SER A 3 -37.95 16.09 -41.29
CA SER A 3 -36.99 15.28 -40.54
C SER A 3 -35.97 16.24 -39.92
N GLU A 4 -36.02 16.39 -38.60
CA GLU A 4 -35.05 17.15 -37.83
C GLU A 4 -33.68 16.45 -37.88
N ASP A 5 -32.69 17.15 -38.42
CA ASP A 5 -31.29 16.72 -38.49
C ASP A 5 -30.59 17.25 -37.24
N PHE A 6 -30.43 16.40 -36.22
CA PHE A 6 -29.73 16.76 -34.99
C PHE A 6 -28.22 16.53 -35.17
N PRO A 7 -27.35 17.52 -34.90
CA PRO A 7 -25.92 17.30 -35.01
C PRO A 7 -25.43 16.41 -33.86
N THR A 8 -24.85 15.28 -34.20
CA THR A 8 -24.06 14.45 -33.28
C THR A 8 -22.84 15.25 -32.86
N LEU A 9 -22.87 15.84 -31.66
CA LEU A 9 -21.70 16.41 -31.01
C LEU A 9 -20.75 15.28 -30.61
N ILE A 10 -19.93 14.83 -31.55
CA ILE A 10 -18.74 14.04 -31.23
C ILE A 10 -17.74 15.01 -30.63
N GLU A 11 -17.79 15.15 -29.30
CA GLU A 11 -16.75 15.78 -28.51
C GLU A 11 -15.50 14.90 -28.64
N SER A 12 -14.68 15.20 -29.65
CA SER A 12 -13.38 14.59 -29.83
C SER A 12 -12.45 15.07 -28.72
N SER A 13 -12.48 14.34 -27.61
CA SER A 13 -11.50 14.49 -26.53
C SER A 13 -10.09 14.29 -27.12
N VAL A 14 -9.39 15.41 -27.32
CA VAL A 14 -7.96 15.46 -27.66
C VAL A 14 -7.19 14.62 -26.64
N PRO A 15 -6.30 13.70 -27.04
CA PRO A 15 -5.50 12.91 -26.10
C PRO A 15 -4.37 13.80 -25.55
N GLY A 16 -4.75 14.69 -24.63
CA GLY A 16 -3.86 15.60 -23.94
C GLY A 16 -3.13 14.86 -22.83
N THR A 17 -1.79 14.75 -23.00
CA THR A 17 -0.78 14.43 -21.98
C THR A 17 -1.17 13.34 -20.99
N SER A 18 -0.60 12.15 -21.14
CA SER A 18 -0.50 11.18 -20.05
C SER A 18 0.15 11.87 -18.85
N LYS A 19 -0.68 12.41 -17.95
CA LYS A 19 -0.25 12.79 -16.61
C LYS A 19 0.34 11.51 -16.05
N SER A 20 1.66 11.39 -16.05
CA SER A 20 2.33 10.36 -15.27
C SER A 20 2.13 10.80 -13.83
N VAL A 21 0.96 10.44 -13.31
CA VAL A 21 0.70 10.49 -11.88
C VAL A 21 1.82 9.66 -11.27
N MET A 22 2.75 10.35 -10.62
CA MET A 22 3.91 9.78 -10.01
C MET A 22 3.39 8.85 -8.91
N ARG A 23 3.27 7.54 -9.23
CA ARG A 23 2.71 6.54 -8.33
C ARG A 23 3.56 6.52 -7.09
N LYS A 24 3.03 7.06 -6.01
CA LYS A 24 3.73 7.15 -4.74
C LYS A 24 3.34 5.92 -3.93
N ASP A 25 4.33 5.21 -3.41
CA ASP A 25 4.08 4.06 -2.56
C ASP A 25 3.37 4.54 -1.27
N PHE A 26 2.07 4.26 -1.19
CA PHE A 26 1.25 4.58 -0.02
C PHE A 26 1.66 3.74 1.20
N ILE A 27 2.14 2.53 0.94
CA ILE A 27 2.53 1.57 1.96
C ILE A 27 3.95 1.88 2.45
N THR A 28 4.04 2.52 3.61
CA THR A 28 5.31 2.84 4.28
C THR A 28 5.58 1.89 5.45
N PRO A 29 6.85 1.70 5.86
CA PRO A 29 7.17 0.92 7.06
C PRO A 29 6.47 1.42 8.32
N LYS A 30 6.30 2.75 8.46
CA LYS A 30 5.61 3.36 9.61
C LYS A 30 4.14 2.94 9.65
N LEU A 31 3.47 2.90 8.50
CA LEU A 31 2.10 2.44 8.40
C LEU A 31 1.98 0.96 8.77
N VAL A 32 2.87 0.10 8.24
CA VAL A 32 2.85 -1.34 8.55
C VAL A 32 3.05 -1.62 10.03
N VAL A 33 3.95 -0.88 10.69
CA VAL A 33 4.14 -0.98 12.15
C VAL A 33 2.86 -0.60 12.92
N ALA A 34 2.10 0.40 12.45
CA ALA A 34 0.82 0.76 13.06
C ALA A 34 -0.23 -0.36 12.88
N LEU A 35 -0.31 -0.95 11.68
CA LEU A 35 -1.20 -2.08 11.41
C LEU A 35 -0.89 -3.29 12.32
N ASP A 36 0.40 -3.58 12.51
CA ASP A 36 0.84 -4.70 13.35
C ASP A 36 0.57 -4.47 14.84
N ARG A 37 0.71 -3.23 15.31
CA ARG A 37 0.35 -2.85 16.70
C ARG A 37 -1.14 -3.01 16.96
N CYS A 38 -1.97 -2.73 15.96
CA CYS A 38 -3.41 -2.96 16.01
C CYS A 38 -3.80 -4.43 15.79
N GLN A 39 -2.84 -5.34 15.61
CA GLN A 39 -3.06 -6.77 15.37
C GLN A 39 -3.97 -7.04 14.17
N LEU A 40 -3.93 -6.16 13.16
CA LEU A 40 -4.80 -6.27 12.00
C LEU A 40 -4.36 -7.39 11.08
N SER A 41 -5.32 -8.24 10.70
CA SER A 41 -5.11 -9.22 9.65
C SER A 41 -4.82 -8.52 8.33
N MET A 42 -4.28 -9.26 7.34
CA MET A 42 -4.07 -8.69 6.01
C MET A 42 -5.38 -8.19 5.38
N ARG A 43 -6.49 -8.88 5.63
CA ARG A 43 -7.82 -8.53 5.11
C ARG A 43 -8.31 -7.22 5.72
N ASP A 44 -8.25 -7.12 7.05
CA ASP A 44 -8.74 -5.93 7.76
C ASP A 44 -7.86 -4.72 7.47
N SER A 45 -6.55 -4.94 7.32
CA SER A 45 -5.61 -3.90 6.88
C SER A 45 -6.01 -3.35 5.51
N MET A 46 -6.28 -4.20 4.52
CA MET A 46 -6.71 -3.74 3.19
C MET A 46 -8.05 -3.01 3.27
N PHE A 47 -9.03 -3.57 3.97
CA PHE A 47 -10.36 -2.96 4.11
C PHE A 47 -10.30 -1.55 4.71
N ILE A 48 -9.53 -1.36 5.79
CA ILE A 48 -9.37 -0.05 6.42
C ILE A 48 -8.67 0.93 5.48
N LEU A 49 -7.64 0.50 4.75
CA LEU A 49 -6.91 1.38 3.84
C LEU A 49 -7.78 1.79 2.65
N GLU A 50 -8.58 0.87 2.09
CA GLU A 50 -9.54 1.15 1.03
C GLU A 50 -10.60 2.15 1.49
N ALA A 51 -11.23 1.92 2.65
CA ALA A 51 -12.21 2.83 3.23
C ALA A 51 -11.60 4.22 3.54
N THR A 52 -10.35 4.27 3.97
CA THR A 52 -9.64 5.53 4.23
C THR A 52 -9.37 6.30 2.93
N ILE A 53 -8.93 5.62 1.87
CA ILE A 53 -8.71 6.25 0.56
C ILE A 53 -10.02 6.81 0.01
N ASP A 54 -11.10 6.04 0.09
CA ASP A 54 -12.43 6.45 -0.34
C ASP A 54 -12.93 7.68 0.43
N ALA A 55 -12.80 7.66 1.77
CA ALA A 55 -13.21 8.78 2.62
C ALA A 55 -12.40 10.07 2.38
N VAL A 56 -11.12 9.94 1.99
CA VAL A 56 -10.26 11.10 1.67
C VAL A 56 -10.48 11.59 0.23
N GLY A 57 -11.20 10.82 -0.60
CA GLY A 57 -11.47 11.17 -2.00
C GLY A 57 -10.25 10.99 -2.91
N TYR A 58 -9.31 10.12 -2.52
CA TYR A 58 -8.17 9.78 -3.36
C TYR A 58 -8.54 8.71 -4.40
N ASN A 59 -8.07 8.87 -5.64
CA ASN A 59 -8.26 7.85 -6.66
C ASN A 59 -7.33 6.65 -6.39
N PHE A 60 -7.83 5.42 -6.48
CA PHE A 60 -7.01 4.20 -6.39
C PHE A 60 -5.88 4.14 -7.42
N GLY A 61 -5.99 4.90 -8.52
CA GLY A 61 -4.92 5.06 -9.52
C GLY A 61 -3.72 5.91 -9.05
N GLU A 62 -3.92 6.78 -8.05
CA GLU A 62 -2.87 7.63 -7.48
C GLU A 62 -2.08 6.93 -6.37
N PHE A 63 -2.73 6.00 -5.65
CA PHE A 63 -2.17 5.27 -4.52
C PHE A 63 -2.40 3.77 -4.66
N PRO A 64 -1.51 3.03 -5.36
CA PRO A 64 -1.65 1.59 -5.45
C PRO A 64 -1.44 0.93 -4.08
N ILE A 65 -2.52 0.51 -3.43
CA ILE A 65 -2.46 -0.39 -2.27
C ILE A 65 -2.17 -1.79 -2.80
N SER A 66 -0.92 -2.23 -2.70
CA SER A 66 -0.56 -3.59 -3.05
C SER A 66 -0.45 -4.45 -1.77
N LYS A 67 -1.17 -5.59 -1.78
CA LYS A 67 -1.08 -6.59 -0.72
C LYS A 67 0.36 -7.10 -0.54
N SER A 68 1.09 -7.23 -1.66
CA SER A 68 2.49 -7.66 -1.68
C SER A 68 3.41 -6.66 -0.98
N SER A 69 3.19 -5.34 -1.10
CA SER A 69 3.99 -4.34 -0.40
C SER A 69 3.84 -4.45 1.12
N ILE A 70 2.62 -4.65 1.62
CA ILE A 70 2.36 -4.84 3.06
C ILE A 70 3.05 -6.13 3.54
N GLN A 71 2.88 -7.22 2.79
CA GLN A 71 3.48 -8.51 3.13
C GLN A 71 5.01 -8.48 3.12
N ARG A 72 5.62 -7.80 2.14
CA ARG A 72 7.07 -7.64 2.03
C ARG A 72 7.62 -6.94 3.28
N ILE A 73 7.06 -5.77 3.62
CA ILE A 73 7.53 -4.98 4.76
C ILE A 73 7.34 -5.73 6.08
N ARG A 74 6.21 -6.47 6.25
CA ARG A 74 6.01 -7.33 7.42
C ARG A 74 7.11 -8.39 7.54
N THR A 75 7.39 -9.08 6.44
CA THR A 75 8.42 -10.13 6.40
C THR A 75 9.80 -9.57 6.73
N GLU A 76 10.15 -8.41 6.15
CA GLU A 76 11.41 -7.71 6.44
C GLU A 76 11.51 -7.34 7.93
N LYS A 77 10.45 -6.76 8.50
CA LYS A 77 10.43 -6.37 9.92
C LYS A 77 10.49 -7.56 10.88
N TRP A 78 9.85 -8.68 10.53
CA TRP A 78 9.95 -9.91 11.32
C TRP A 78 11.33 -10.54 11.23
N LYS A 79 11.96 -10.52 10.05
CA LYS A 79 13.34 -11.00 9.88
C LYS A 79 14.32 -10.18 10.72
N GLU A 80 14.23 -8.84 10.64
CA GLU A 80 15.02 -7.91 11.46
C GLU A 80 14.85 -8.22 12.96
N ARG A 81 13.60 -8.43 13.41
CA ARG A 81 13.32 -8.77 14.81
C ARG A 81 13.90 -10.12 15.22
N ALA A 82 13.81 -11.13 14.37
CA ALA A 82 14.36 -12.46 14.64
C ALA A 82 15.89 -12.42 14.74
N GLU A 83 16.56 -11.66 13.86
CA GLU A 83 18.01 -11.46 13.91
C GLU A 83 18.44 -10.74 15.20
N ASN A 84 17.72 -9.69 15.59
CA ASN A 84 17.98 -8.97 16.84
C ASN A 84 17.83 -9.88 18.07
N ILE A 85 16.79 -10.72 18.10
CA ILE A 85 16.57 -11.69 19.19
C ILE A 85 17.70 -12.73 19.22
N LYS A 86 18.12 -13.24 18.05
CA LYS A 86 19.21 -14.21 17.94
C LYS A 86 20.52 -13.64 18.50
N ILE A 87 20.85 -12.41 18.12
CA ILE A 87 22.07 -11.71 18.59
C ILE A 87 21.99 -11.46 20.10
N ASP A 88 20.86 -10.95 20.61
CA ASP A 88 20.66 -10.72 22.04
C ASP A 88 20.80 -12.01 22.86
N PHE A 89 20.27 -13.13 22.36
CA PHE A 89 20.42 -14.42 22.99
C PHE A 89 21.89 -14.87 23.02
N GLN A 90 22.60 -14.81 21.90
CA GLN A 90 24.02 -15.19 21.83
C GLN A 90 24.90 -14.35 22.75
N ASN A 91 24.64 -13.04 22.84
CA ASN A 91 25.38 -12.15 23.73
C ASN A 91 25.12 -12.43 25.23
N LYS A 92 23.99 -13.06 25.57
CA LYS A 92 23.62 -13.40 26.96
C LYS A 92 24.11 -14.78 27.39
N VAL A 93 24.51 -15.66 26.47
CA VAL A 93 25.07 -16.98 26.80
C VAL A 93 26.57 -16.81 27.11
N PRO A 94 27.04 -17.07 28.34
CA PRO A 94 28.46 -17.02 28.65
C PRO A 94 29.20 -18.14 27.90
N ASP A 95 30.38 -17.84 27.38
CA ASP A 95 31.26 -18.76 26.65
C ASP A 95 31.95 -19.79 27.57
N VAL A 96 31.20 -20.38 28.50
CA VAL A 96 31.70 -21.32 29.51
C VAL A 96 31.02 -22.67 29.32
N VAL A 97 31.51 -23.42 28.33
CA VAL A 97 31.60 -24.87 28.41
C VAL A 97 32.94 -25.25 27.79
N THR A 98 34.02 -25.17 28.58
CA THR A 98 35.32 -25.78 28.27
C THR A 98 35.53 -26.94 29.23
#